data_AF-A0A352AFC2-F1
#
_entry.id   AF-A0A352AFC2-F1
#
_cell.length_a   1.000
_cell.length_b   1.000
_cell.length_c   1.000
_cell.angle_alpha   90.00
_cell.angle_beta   90.00
_cell.angle_gamma   90.00
#
_symmetry.space_group_name_H-M   'P 1'
#
loop_
_entity.id
_entity.type
_entity.pdbx_description
1 polymer ?
#
loop_
_entity_poly.entity_id
_entity_poly.type
_entity_poly.pdbx_seq_one_letter_code
_entity_poly.pdbx_strand_id
1 'polypeptide(L)'
;PEKQHKHLQRMQSAVKHLTRLVNDVLFLSKTELDKVDLTPVPLKLAEFCREIVEELQLTATNRHTLQFNYQENCPEREWDERVLRQILTNLLSNAI
;
A
#
# COMPACT_ATOMS: atom_id res chain seq x y z
N PRO A 1 22.96 1.76 24.22
CA PRO A 1 22.36 0.83 23.25
C PRO A 1 20.87 1.11 22.96
N GLU A 2 19.97 1.04 23.94
CA GLU A 2 18.51 1.20 23.73
C GLU A 2 18.10 2.60 23.25
N LYS A 3 18.70 3.67 23.79
CA LYS A 3 18.40 5.05 23.36
C LYS A 3 18.74 5.29 21.88
N GLN A 4 19.87 4.76 21.40
CA GLN A 4 20.26 4.86 19.99
C GLN A 4 19.28 4.10 19.08
N HIS A 5 18.82 2.93 19.50
CA HIS A 5 17.80 2.15 18.78
C HIS A 5 16.49 2.93 18.65
N LYS A 6 16.04 3.59 19.73
CA LYS A 6 14.83 4.42 19.72
C LYS A 6 14.96 5.65 18.79
N HIS A 7 16.15 6.25 18.70
CA HIS A 7 16.42 7.34 17.76
C HIS A 7 16.40 6.86 16.30
N LEU A 8 16.99 5.71 16.01
CA LEU A 8 16.96 5.07 14.69
C LEU A 8 15.53 4.73 14.24
N GLN A 9 14.72 4.14 15.13
CA GLN A 9 13.31 3.85 14.83
C GLN A 9 12.51 5.12 14.52
N ARG A 10 12.72 6.19 15.30
CA ARG A 10 12.07 7.49 15.04
C ARG A 10 12.49 8.09 13.69
N MET A 11 13.77 8.01 13.33
CA MET A 11 14.24 8.46 12.02
C MET A 11 13.62 7.64 10.88
N GLN A 12 13.56 6.32 11.01
CA GLN A 12 12.92 5.46 10.00
C GLN A 12 11.43 5.79 9.83
N SER A 13 10.69 5.99 10.92
CA SER A 13 9.28 6.42 10.84
C SER A 13 9.13 7.78 10.16
N ALA A 14 10.00 8.75 10.47
CA ALA A 14 9.97 10.06 9.84
C ALA A 14 10.27 10.00 8.33
N VAL A 15 11.23 9.17 7.92
CA VAL A 15 11.54 8.93 6.50
C VAL A 15 10.34 8.30 5.79
N LYS A 16 9.75 7.24 6.37
CA LYS A 16 8.53 6.63 5.82
C LYS A 16 7.39 7.64 5.65
N HIS A 17 7.19 8.50 6.63
CA HIS A 17 6.16 9.54 6.57
C HIS A 17 6.44 10.56 5.46
N LEU A 18 7.69 11.04 5.33
CA LEU A 18 8.08 11.97 4.28
C LEU A 18 7.90 11.34 2.88
N THR A 19 8.33 10.09 2.71
CA THR A 19 8.12 9.36 1.45
C THR A 19 6.63 9.26 1.10
N ARG A 20 5.77 9.01 2.09
CA ARG A 20 4.31 8.99 1.88
C ARG A 20 3.77 10.35 1.44
N LEU A 21 4.18 11.44 2.09
CA LEU A 21 3.76 12.80 1.72
C LEU A 21 4.20 13.18 0.30
N VAL A 22 5.43 12.83 -0.09
CA VAL A 22 5.93 13.06 -1.45
C VAL A 22 5.10 12.28 -2.47
N ASN A 23 4.78 11.02 -2.18
CA ASN A 23 3.94 10.19 -3.05
C ASN A 23 2.51 10.74 -3.17
N ASP A 24 1.93 11.22 -2.06
CA ASP A 24 0.58 11.80 -2.05
C ASP A 24 0.55 13.10 -2.88
N VAL A 25 1.56 13.98 -2.77
CA VAL A 25 1.68 15.20 -3.58
C VAL A 25 1.89 14.88 -5.07
N LEU A 26 2.73 13.89 -5.39
CA LEU A 26 2.93 13.43 -6.77
C LEU A 26 1.66 12.80 -7.38
N PHE A 27 0.85 12.14 -6.56
CA PHE A 27 -0.43 11.59 -6.99
C PHE A 27 -1.43 12.72 -7.26
N LEU A 28 -1.57 13.67 -6.33
CA LEU A 28 -2.47 14.82 -6.47
C LEU A 28 -2.14 15.66 -7.72
N SER A 29 -0.86 15.97 -7.93
CA SER A 29 -0.40 16.69 -9.12
C SER A 29 -0.68 15.95 -10.44
N LYS A 30 -0.64 14.61 -10.45
CA LYS A 30 -1.01 13.82 -11.64
C LYS A 30 -2.53 13.76 -11.85
N THR A 31 -3.32 13.73 -10.78
CA THR A 31 -4.79 13.72 -10.86
C THR A 31 -5.39 15.06 -11.26
N GLU A 32 -4.78 16.19 -10.86
CA GLU A 32 -5.25 17.54 -11.24
C GLU A 32 -4.92 17.92 -12.69
N LEU A 33 -4.02 17.17 -13.35
CA LEU A 33 -3.60 17.41 -14.73
C LEU A 33 -4.37 16.57 -15.77
N ASP A 34 -5.48 15.93 -15.41
CA ASP A 34 -6.28 15.04 -16.28
C ASP A 34 -5.47 13.86 -16.89
N LYS A 35 -4.29 13.54 -16.34
CA LYS A 35 -3.32 12.59 -16.92
C LYS A 35 -2.84 11.56 -15.90
N VAL A 36 -3.77 10.88 -15.23
CA VAL A 36 -3.43 9.56 -14.72
C VAL A 36 -3.49 8.61 -15.91
N ASP A 37 -2.35 8.44 -16.58
CA ASP A 37 -2.19 7.38 -17.57
C ASP A 37 -2.34 6.05 -16.83
N LEU A 38 -3.52 5.45 -16.98
CA LEU A 38 -3.80 4.11 -16.53
C LEU A 38 -3.29 3.13 -17.58
N THR A 39 -2.61 2.09 -17.12
CA THR A 39 -2.21 0.96 -17.96
C THR A 39 -2.88 -0.31 -17.43
N PRO A 40 -4.18 -0.52 -17.69
CA PRO A 40 -4.88 -1.71 -17.24
C PRO A 40 -4.30 -2.94 -17.94
N VAL A 41 -3.98 -3.97 -17.17
CA VAL A 41 -3.55 -5.28 -17.67
C VAL A 41 -4.30 -6.38 -16.93
N PRO A 42 -4.48 -7.56 -17.55
CA PRO A 42 -5.08 -8.71 -16.86
C PRO A 42 -4.34 -8.98 -15.55
N LEU A 43 -5.07 -8.92 -14.43
CA LEU A 43 -4.51 -9.09 -13.10
C LEU A 43 -5.33 -10.12 -12.32
N LYS A 44 -4.62 -11.11 -11.76
CA LYS A 44 -5.18 -12.06 -10.81
C LYS A 44 -5.38 -11.39 -9.46
N LEU A 45 -6.52 -10.72 -9.30
CA LEU A 45 -6.79 -9.85 -8.17
C LEU A 45 -6.63 -10.55 -6.80
N ALA A 46 -6.99 -11.83 -6.71
CA ALA A 46 -6.85 -12.58 -5.46
C ALA A 46 -5.39 -12.84 -5.05
N GLU A 47 -4.52 -13.19 -6.01
CA GLU A 47 -3.08 -13.37 -5.76
C GLU A 47 -2.45 -12.02 -5.38
N PHE A 48 -2.75 -10.98 -6.14
CA PHE A 48 -2.27 -9.62 -5.89
C PHE A 48 -2.66 -9.07 -4.51
N CYS A 49 -3.94 -9.17 -4.11
CA CYS A 49 -4.38 -8.70 -2.81
C CYS A 49 -3.78 -9.50 -1.65
N ARG A 50 -3.53 -10.81 -1.86
CA ARG A 50 -2.88 -11.66 -0.87
C ARG A 50 -1.45 -11.19 -0.60
N GLU A 51 -0.67 -10.89 -1.63
CA GLU A 51 0.68 -10.34 -1.49
C GLU A 51 0.69 -9.05 -0.66
N ILE A 52 -0.21 -8.11 -0.95
CA ILE A 52 -0.32 -6.85 -0.20
C ILE A 52 -0.63 -7.10 1.28
N VAL A 53 -1.56 -8.03 1.57
CA VAL A 53 -1.92 -8.37 2.95
C VAL A 53 -0.75 -9.01 3.69
N GLU A 54 0.00 -9.90 3.04
CA GLU A 54 1.19 -10.54 3.60
C GLU A 54 2.30 -9.51 3.89
N GLU A 55 2.58 -8.60 2.94
CA GLU A 55 3.54 -7.50 3.12
C GLU A 55 3.16 -6.61 4.31
N LEU A 56 1.88 -6.24 4.41
CA LEU A 56 1.40 -5.37 5.47
C LEU A 56 1.39 -6.06 6.83
N GLN A 57 1.05 -7.35 6.88
CA GLN A 57 1.08 -8.14 8.11
C GLN A 57 2.49 -8.23 8.71
N LEU A 58 3.55 -8.24 7.89
CA LEU A 58 4.94 -8.19 8.35
C LEU A 58 5.30 -6.85 9.01
N THR A 59 4.64 -5.76 8.58
CA THR A 59 4.87 -4.41 9.11
C THR A 59 3.90 -4.01 10.22
N ALA A 60 2.77 -4.72 10.33
CA ALA A 60 1.81 -4.54 11.40
C ALA A 60 2.46 -4.86 12.74
N THR A 61 2.25 -3.98 13.73
CA THR A 61 2.62 -4.33 15.11
C THR A 61 1.79 -5.53 15.56
N ASN A 62 2.27 -6.31 16.55
CA ASN A 62 1.59 -7.50 17.13
C ASN A 62 0.15 -7.27 17.65
N ARG A 63 -0.43 -6.09 17.43
CA ARG A 63 -1.78 -5.70 17.83
C ARG A 63 -2.83 -5.93 16.73
N HIS A 64 -2.42 -6.04 15.47
CA HIS A 64 -3.35 -6.15 14.34
C HIS A 64 -3.12 -7.45 13.55
N THR A 65 -4.22 -8.15 13.26
CA THR A 65 -4.23 -9.34 12.40
C THR A 65 -5.05 -9.01 11.16
N LEU A 66 -4.45 -9.16 9.99
CA LEU A 66 -5.11 -9.01 8.71
C LEU A 66 -5.63 -10.37 8.26
N GLN A 67 -6.92 -10.43 7.92
CA GLN A 67 -7.54 -11.60 7.33
C GLN A 67 -8.01 -11.27 5.91
N PHE A 68 -7.49 -11.98 4.92
CA PHE A 68 -7.88 -11.83 3.52
C PHE A 68 -8.97 -12.84 3.16
N ASN A 69 -10.14 -12.35 2.74
CA ASN A 69 -11.27 -13.16 2.28
C ASN A 69 -11.71 -12.66 0.90
N TYR A 70 -11.95 -13.57 -0.05
CA TYR A 70 -12.44 -13.26 -1.39
C TYR A 70 -13.36 -14.38 -1.91
N GLN A 71 -14.16 -14.09 -2.92
CA GLN A 71 -14.99 -15.09 -3.61
C GLN A 71 -14.19 -15.73 -4.75
N GLU A 72 -14.20 -17.06 -4.84
CA GLU A 72 -13.43 -17.82 -5.84
C GLU A 72 -13.78 -17.48 -7.29
N ASN A 73 -15.01 -17.00 -7.55
CA ASN A 73 -15.47 -16.58 -8.88
C ASN A 73 -15.14 -15.12 -9.20
N CYS A 74 -14.02 -14.59 -8.70
CA CYS A 74 -13.59 -13.24 -9.06
C CYS A 74 -13.17 -13.23 -10.54
N PRO A 75 -13.86 -12.49 -11.43
CA PRO A 75 -13.53 -12.49 -12.84
C PRO A 75 -12.16 -11.85 -13.05
N GLU A 76 -11.32 -12.45 -13.89
CA GLU A 76 -10.13 -11.78 -14.41
C GLU A 76 -10.57 -10.53 -15.16
N ARG A 77 -10.09 -9.38 -14.69
CA ARG A 77 -10.33 -8.07 -15.29
C ARG A 77 -9.02 -7.33 -15.43
N GLU A 78 -9.03 -6.32 -16.27
CA GLU A 78 -7.89 -5.45 -16.44
C GLU A 78 -7.85 -4.41 -15.32
N TRP A 79 -6.71 -4.35 -14.63
CA TRP A 79 -6.46 -3.42 -13.54
C TRP A 79 -5.09 -2.76 -13.74
N ASP A 80 -4.96 -1.52 -13.30
CA ASP A 80 -3.64 -0.89 -13.17
C ASP A 80 -3.06 -1.27 -11.80
N GLU A 81 -2.08 -2.17 -11.81
CA GLU A 81 -1.46 -2.71 -10.60
C GLU A 81 -0.88 -1.60 -9.70
N ARG A 82 -0.24 -0.60 -10.31
CA ARG A 82 0.43 0.50 -9.58
C ARG A 82 -0.59 1.34 -8.84
N VAL A 83 -1.67 1.73 -9.50
CA VAL A 83 -2.73 2.54 -8.89
C VAL A 83 -3.46 1.74 -7.83
N LEU A 84 -3.79 0.47 -8.11
CA LEU A 84 -4.50 -0.37 -7.16
C LEU A 84 -3.66 -0.66 -5.91
N ARG A 85 -2.35 -0.94 -6.06
CA ARG A 85 -1.44 -1.13 -4.92
C ARG A 85 -1.36 0.11 -4.05
N GLN A 86 -1.29 1.29 -4.66
CA GLN A 86 -1.26 2.56 -3.94
C GLN A 86 -2.54 2.78 -3.13
N ILE A 87 -3.71 2.55 -3.74
CA ILE A 87 -5.01 2.68 -3.07
C ILE A 87 -5.09 1.72 -1.88
N LEU A 88 -4.84 0.43 -2.11
CA LEU A 88 -4.97 -0.60 -1.07
C LEU A 88 -3.97 -0.39 0.07
N THR A 89 -2.71 -0.09 -0.24
CA THR A 89 -1.69 0.20 0.78
C THR A 89 -2.06 1.42 1.61
N ASN A 90 -2.57 2.48 0.99
CA ASN A 90 -3.00 3.68 1.72
C ASN A 90 -4.18 3.40 2.65
N LEU A 91 -5.18 2.65 2.19
CA LEU A 91 -6.34 2.30 3.01
C LEU A 91 -5.96 1.37 4.17
N LEU A 92 -5.20 0.31 3.89
CA LEU A 92 -4.83 -0.69 4.89
C LEU A 92 -3.79 -0.16 5.89
N SER A 93 -2.82 0.65 5.45
CA SER A 93 -1.88 1.31 6.36
C SER A 93 -2.57 2.32 7.28
N ASN A 94 -3.74 2.84 6.92
CA ASN A 94 -4.54 3.67 7.83
C ASN A 94 -5.34 2.86 8.85
N ALA A 95 -5.55 1.56 8.58
CA ALA A 95 -6.33 0.67 9.44
C ALA A 95 -5.47 -0.10 10.47
N ILE A 96 -4.16 -0.16 10.28
CA ILE A 96 -3.15 -0.83 11.12
C ILE A 96 -2.41 0.20 11.98
#